data_AF-A0A257SYV1-F1
#
_entry.id   AF-A0A257SYV1-F1
#
_cell.length_a   1.000
_cell.length_b   1.000
_cell.length_c   1.000
_cell.angle_alpha   90.00
_cell.angle_beta   90.00
_cell.angle_gamma   90.00
#
_symmetry.space_group_name_H-M   'P 1'
#
loop_
_entity.id
_entity.type
_entity.pdbx_description
1 polymer ?
#
loop_
_entity_poly.entity_id
_entity_poly.type
_entity_poly.pdbx_seq_one_letter_code
_entity_poly.pdbx_strand_id
1 'polypeptide(L)'
;MAETTQSSLFLTERALPREPGDGNVVQWHAFRRREDAERFGPAVRLGPGQRLVGGHTRDSVGPLWWVGVQVDDLSRWGNRQAINKRAG
;
A
#
# COMPACT_ATOMS: atom_id res chain seq x y z
N MET A 1 8.61 13.45 -16.34
CA MET A 1 7.13 13.34 -16.29
C MET A 1 6.76 11.94 -15.83
N ALA A 2 6.81 11.66 -14.52
CA ALA A 2 6.50 10.35 -13.95
C ALA A 2 5.72 10.44 -12.61
N GLU A 3 5.10 11.59 -12.33
CA GLU A 3 4.46 11.86 -11.02
C GLU A 3 2.96 11.54 -10.99
N THR A 4 2.32 11.25 -12.13
CA THR A 4 0.85 11.13 -12.22
C THR A 4 0.29 9.80 -11.68
N THR A 5 1.10 8.73 -11.66
CA THR A 5 0.60 7.39 -11.32
C THR A 5 0.34 7.20 -9.82
N GLN A 6 1.10 7.87 -8.96
CA GLN A 6 0.97 7.68 -7.51
C GLN A 6 -0.09 8.60 -6.90
N SER A 7 -0.16 9.85 -7.33
CA SER A 7 -1.14 10.82 -6.82
C SER A 7 -2.58 10.37 -7.08
N SER A 8 -2.81 9.65 -8.19
CA SER A 8 -4.13 9.09 -8.53
C SER A 8 -4.56 7.93 -7.62
N LEU A 9 -3.62 7.24 -6.96
CA LEU A 9 -3.95 6.22 -5.95
C LEU A 9 -4.71 6.83 -4.77
N PHE A 10 -4.36 8.06 -4.40
CA PHE A 10 -4.98 8.78 -3.27
C PHE A 10 -6.28 9.50 -3.62
N LEU A 11 -6.71 9.45 -4.90
CA LEU A 11 -8.01 9.97 -5.33
C LEU A 11 -9.12 8.90 -5.23
N THR A 12 -8.75 7.64 -5.03
CA THR A 12 -9.70 6.54 -4.93
C THR A 12 -9.97 6.21 -3.47
N GLU A 13 -11.24 6.24 -3.08
CA GLU A 13 -11.65 5.76 -1.76
C GLU A 13 -11.51 4.24 -1.73
N ARG A 14 -10.63 3.75 -0.86
CA ARG A 14 -10.36 2.33 -0.71
C ARG A 14 -10.05 2.01 0.74
N ALA A 15 -10.80 1.07 1.30
CA ALA A 15 -10.55 0.55 2.63
C ALA A 15 -9.13 -0.03 2.74
N LEU A 16 -8.58 0.00 3.96
CA LEU A 16 -7.32 -0.67 4.26
C LEU A 16 -7.48 -2.18 4.03
N PRO A 17 -6.44 -2.86 3.52
CA PRO A 17 -6.39 -4.32 3.53
C PRO A 17 -6.58 -4.80 4.97
N ARG A 18 -7.45 -5.80 5.17
CA ARG A 18 -7.69 -6.38 6.50
C ARG A 18 -6.60 -7.38 6.87
N GLU A 19 -6.11 -8.09 5.87
CA GLU A 19 -5.10 -9.13 6.03
C GLU A 19 -4.12 -9.14 4.86
N PRO A 20 -2.90 -9.60 5.10
CA PRO A 20 -1.95 -9.94 4.06
C PRO A 20 -2.52 -10.86 2.97
N GLY A 21 -2.48 -10.40 1.72
CA GLY A 21 -3.03 -11.14 0.59
C GLY A 21 -4.47 -10.79 0.23
N ASP A 22 -5.15 -9.98 1.05
CA ASP A 22 -6.41 -9.37 0.64
C ASP A 22 -6.17 -8.50 -0.61
N GLY A 23 -6.83 -8.87 -1.71
CA GLY A 23 -6.61 -8.26 -3.02
C GLY A 23 -5.16 -8.35 -3.51
N ASN A 24 -4.42 -9.40 -3.14
CA ASN A 24 -2.98 -9.58 -3.42
C ASN A 24 -2.06 -8.48 -2.83
N VAL A 25 -2.53 -7.72 -1.84
CA VAL A 25 -1.70 -6.72 -1.17
C VAL A 25 -0.90 -7.40 -0.07
N VAL A 26 0.41 -7.44 -0.25
CA VAL A 26 1.33 -8.16 0.65
C VAL A 26 1.91 -7.27 1.74
N GLN A 27 1.90 -5.96 1.54
CA GLN A 27 2.37 -4.99 2.53
C GLN A 27 1.68 -3.66 2.30
N TRP A 28 1.33 -2.96 3.36
CA TRP A 28 0.82 -1.59 3.27
C TRP A 28 1.26 -0.75 4.48
N HIS A 29 1.29 0.56 4.28
CA HIS A 29 1.53 1.56 5.31
C HIS A 29 0.44 2.62 5.23
N ALA A 30 -0.08 2.98 6.39
CA ALA A 30 -1.10 4.01 6.56
C ALA A 30 -0.47 5.30 7.11
N PHE A 31 -0.95 6.44 6.61
CA PHE A 31 -0.45 7.77 6.91
C PHE A 31 -1.63 8.70 7.22
N ARG A 32 -1.41 9.60 8.18
CA ARG A 32 -2.37 10.67 8.52
C ARG A 32 -2.33 11.85 7.57
N ARG A 33 -1.26 11.99 6.78
CA ARG A 33 -1.10 13.04 5.77
C ARG A 33 -0.87 12.43 4.41
N ARG A 34 -1.57 12.95 3.41
CA ARG A 34 -1.42 12.55 2.00
C ARG A 34 0.02 12.71 1.51
N GLU A 35 0.67 13.82 1.85
CA GLU A 35 2.04 14.13 1.42
C GLU A 35 3.07 13.09 1.92
N ASP A 36 2.87 12.54 3.13
CA ASP A 36 3.73 11.48 3.66
C ASP A 36 3.57 10.19 2.86
N ALA A 37 2.34 9.87 2.45
CA ALA A 37 2.04 8.74 1.58
C ALA A 37 2.63 8.94 0.17
N GLU A 38 2.57 10.16 -0.36
CA GLU A 38 3.20 10.56 -1.64
C GLU A 38 4.72 10.42 -1.59
N ARG A 39 5.37 10.83 -0.50
CA ARG A 39 6.83 10.64 -0.31
C ARG A 39 7.23 9.19 -0.10
N PHE A 40 6.35 8.34 0.41
CA PHE A 40 6.66 6.95 0.70
C PHE A 40 6.79 6.10 -0.58
N GLY A 41 5.87 6.27 -1.55
CA GLY A 41 5.84 5.42 -2.75
C GLY A 41 7.16 5.32 -3.53
N PRO A 42 7.89 6.42 -3.79
CA PRO A 42 9.18 6.36 -4.48
C PRO A 42 10.28 5.63 -3.68
N ALA A 43 10.15 5.54 -2.36
CA ALA A 43 11.06 4.80 -1.50
C ALA A 43 10.79 3.29 -1.50
N VAL A 44 9.64 2.85 -2.03
CA VAL A 44 9.27 1.43 -2.13
C VAL A 44 9.99 0.80 -3.32
N ARG A 45 10.86 -0.17 -3.03
CA ARG A 45 11.50 -0.97 -4.07
C ARG A 45 10.54 -2.06 -4.55
N LEU A 46 10.03 -1.90 -5.77
CA LEU A 46 9.18 -2.88 -6.44
C LEU A 46 10.04 -3.86 -7.23
N GLY A 47 9.77 -5.15 -7.05
CA GLY A 47 10.31 -6.23 -7.88
C GLY A 47 9.43 -6.55 -9.09
N PRO A 48 9.85 -7.50 -9.95
CA PRO A 48 9.02 -7.99 -11.07
C PRO A 48 7.70 -8.56 -10.56
N GLY A 49 6.59 -8.19 -11.22
CA GLY A 49 5.23 -8.62 -10.82
C GLY A 49 4.73 -7.96 -9.52
N GLN A 50 5.34 -6.84 -9.12
CA GLN A 50 4.88 -6.00 -8.02
C GLN A 50 4.47 -4.64 -8.53
N ARG A 51 3.41 -4.09 -7.95
CA ARG A 51 2.90 -2.76 -8.28
C ARG A 51 2.54 -2.00 -7.02
N LEU A 52 2.72 -0.69 -7.06
CA LEU A 52 2.20 0.18 -6.02
C LEU A 52 0.68 0.24 -6.14
N VAL A 53 0.00 0.09 -5.01
CA VAL A 53 -1.43 0.34 -4.86
C VAL A 53 -1.62 1.29 -3.69
N GLY A 54 -2.77 1.94 -3.63
CA GLY A 54 -3.07 2.83 -2.54
C GLY A 54 -4.51 3.26 -2.59
N GLY A 55 -4.86 4.09 -1.63
CA GLY A 55 -6.20 4.63 -1.47
C GLY A 55 -6.24 5.63 -0.34
N HIS A 56 -7.40 6.22 -0.17
CA HIS A 56 -7.75 6.91 1.06
C HIS A 56 -8.98 6.27 1.68
N THR A 57 -9.08 6.36 2.99
CA THR A 57 -10.25 5.96 3.77
C THR A 57 -10.43 6.95 4.92
N ARG A 58 -11.46 6.75 5.73
CA ARG A 58 -11.69 7.53 6.94
C ARG A 58 -11.95 6.58 8.09
N ASP A 59 -11.29 6.82 9.22
CA ASP A 59 -11.60 6.17 10.49
C ASP A 59 -12.25 7.16 11.45
N SER A 60 -12.62 6.70 12.65
CA SER A 60 -13.26 7.51 13.69
C SER A 60 -12.47 8.77 14.08
N VAL A 61 -11.15 8.78 13.87
CA VAL A 61 -10.25 9.90 14.14
C VAL A 61 -10.16 10.87 12.97
N GLY A 62 -10.34 10.42 11.72
CA GLY A 62 -10.20 11.29 10.54
C GLY A 62 -9.80 10.58 9.26
N PRO A 63 -9.50 11.35 8.19
CA PRO A 63 -9.04 10.80 6.92
C PRO A 63 -7.67 10.14 7.07
N LEU A 64 -7.44 9.12 6.26
CA LEU A 64 -6.26 8.28 6.30
C LEU A 64 -5.91 7.86 4.88
N TRP A 65 -4.64 8.01 4.52
CA TRP A 65 -4.11 7.63 3.22
C TRP A 65 -3.20 6.43 3.38
N TRP A 66 -3.21 5.52 2.43
CA TRP A 66 -2.36 4.35 2.52
C TRP A 66 -1.75 3.99 1.18
N VAL A 67 -0.57 3.40 1.27
CA VAL A 67 0.19 2.87 0.13
C VAL A 67 0.58 1.45 0.47
N GLY A 68 0.33 0.55 -0.47
CA GLY A 68 0.73 -0.84 -0.39
C GLY A 68 1.40 -1.35 -1.64
N VAL A 69 1.97 -2.53 -1.51
CA VAL A 69 2.54 -3.31 -2.60
C VAL A 69 1.57 -4.45 -2.88
N GLN A 70 1.06 -4.46 -4.10
CA GLN A 70 0.30 -5.57 -4.64
C GLN A 70 1.21 -6.42 -5.51
N VAL A 71 1.08 -7.74 -5.39
CA VAL A 71 1.75 -8.70 -6.26
C VAL A 71 0.76 -9.29 -7.24
N ASP A 72 1.22 -9.68 -8.43
CA ASP A 72 0.36 -10.41 -9.37
C ASP A 72 0.01 -11.82 -8.84
N ASP A 73 0.95 -12.43 -8.11
CA ASP A 73 0.81 -13.81 -7.64
C ASP A 73 1.36 -13.96 -6.20
N LEU A 74 0.43 -14.16 -5.25
CA LEU A 74 0.74 -14.42 -3.85
C LEU A 74 1.51 -15.73 -3.64
N SER A 75 1.33 -16.72 -4.52
CA SER A 75 2.01 -18.02 -4.41
C SER A 75 3.49 -17.91 -4.82
N ARG A 76 3.83 -16.96 -5.69
CA ARG A 76 5.23 -16.65 -6.08
C ARG A 76 5.91 -15.66 -5.16
N TRP A 77 5.16 -14.91 -4.37
CA TRP A 77 5.69 -14.00 -3.36
C TRP A 77 6.18 -14.82 -2.15
N GLY A 78 7.41 -15.33 -2.31
CA GLY A 78 8.02 -16.44 -1.57
C GLY A 78 8.35 -16.21 -0.09
N ASN A 79 7.61 -15.38 0.65
CA ASN A 79 7.71 -15.40 2.10
C ASN A 79 6.47 -14.82 2.79
N ARG A 80 5.42 -15.64 2.91
CA ARG A 80 4.26 -15.37 3.80
C ARG A 80 4.69 -14.99 5.24
N GLN A 81 5.90 -15.36 5.66
CA GLN A 81 6.46 -15.02 6.97
C GLN A 81 7.04 -13.59 7.07
N ALA A 82 7.35 -12.91 5.95
CA ALA A 82 7.88 -11.54 5.99
C ALA A 82 6.79 -10.48 6.18
N ILE A 83 5.51 -10.88 6.11
CA ILE A 83 4.38 -9.94 6.23
C ILE A 83 4.10 -9.54 7.69
N ASN A 84 4.55 -10.35 8.63
CA ASN A 84 4.34 -10.12 10.06
C ASN A 84 5.64 -9.65 10.73
N LYS A 85 6.04 -8.40 10.48
CA LYS A 85 7.08 -7.73 11.30
C LYS A 85 6.70 -6.30 11.68
N ARG A 86 5.48 -6.11 12.18
CA ARG A 86 5.12 -4.98 13.06
C ARG A 86 4.06 -5.40 14.07
N ALA A 87 4.51 -6.13 15.08
CA ALA A 87 3.88 -6.17 16.39
C ALA A 87 5.01 -6.29 17.41
N GLY A 88 5.49 -5.12 17.84
CA GLY A 88 6.41 -4.91 18.94
C GLY A 88 6.09 -3.56 19.52
#